data_AF-A0A8B7BJF4-F1
#
_entry.id   AF-A0A8B7BJF4-F1
#
_cell.length_a   1.000
_cell.length_b   1.000
_cell.length_c   1.000
_cell.angle_alpha   90.00
_cell.angle_beta   90.00
_cell.angle_gamma   90.00
#
_symmetry.space_group_name_H-M   'P 1'
#
loop_
_entity.id
_entity.type
_entity.pdbx_description
1 polymer ?
#
loop_
_entity_poly.entity_id
_entity_poly.type
_entity_poly.pdbx_seq_one_letter_code
_entity_poly.pdbx_strand_id
1 'polypeptide(L)'
;MPSFEPYFHELYGKPVSSQGLERSALLKSNVNGLHLIRACLTLSDAKGDLFDFSTHGDFRYEWDFNLRDFDIHPESTNFLASDGFNFDLLHIHGIDSGHFAQQLLSSGFVQSVSNIDCITFTGAYDFGY
;
A
#
# COMPACT_ATOMS: atom_id res chain seq x y z
N MET A 1 16.52 -24.74 1.92
CA MET A 1 15.14 -24.22 1.89
C MET A 1 14.95 -23.53 0.57
N PRO A 2 13.90 -23.81 -0.21
CA PRO A 2 13.76 -23.20 -1.53
C PRO A 2 13.41 -21.73 -1.34
N SER A 3 14.27 -20.86 -1.87
CA SER A 3 14.11 -19.42 -1.94
C SER A 3 12.99 -19.08 -2.91
N PHE A 4 12.03 -18.28 -2.46
CA PHE A 4 11.04 -17.67 -3.33
C PHE A 4 11.65 -16.37 -3.87
N GLU A 5 12.28 -16.44 -5.04
CA GLU A 5 12.69 -15.26 -5.82
C GLU A 5 11.63 -15.00 -6.90
N PRO A 6 10.85 -13.92 -6.82
CA PRO A 6 10.09 -13.45 -7.97
C PRO A 6 11.03 -12.68 -8.91
N TYR A 7 11.45 -13.36 -9.98
CA TYR A 7 12.15 -12.78 -11.12
C TYR A 7 11.25 -11.75 -11.83
N PHE A 8 11.67 -10.49 -11.90
CA PHE A 8 11.11 -9.52 -12.84
C PHE A 8 12.22 -8.85 -13.63
N HIS A 9 12.55 -9.44 -14.77
CA HIS A 9 13.26 -8.74 -15.83
C HIS A 9 12.29 -7.79 -16.54
N GLU A 10 12.83 -6.59 -16.85
CA GLU A 10 12.27 -5.46 -17.59
C GLU A 10 11.33 -5.83 -18.75
N LEU A 11 10.49 -4.88 -19.20
CA LEU A 11 10.61 -4.33 -20.56
C LEU A 11 9.65 -3.17 -20.80
N TYR A 12 10.25 -2.01 -21.05
CA TYR A 12 9.65 -0.92 -21.81
C TYR A 12 9.19 -1.41 -23.19
N GLY A 13 7.94 -1.13 -23.53
CA GLY A 13 7.41 -1.06 -24.91
C GLY A 13 7.30 -2.37 -25.70
N LYS A 14 6.15 -3.07 -25.62
CA LYS A 14 5.59 -3.98 -26.67
C LYS A 14 4.14 -4.40 -26.33
N PRO A 15 3.33 -4.88 -27.29
CA PRO A 15 1.86 -4.80 -27.25
C PRO A 15 1.24 -5.62 -26.12
N VAL A 16 0.15 -5.10 -25.55
CA VAL A 16 -0.64 -5.74 -24.49
C VAL A 16 -1.11 -7.11 -24.97
N SER A 17 -0.47 -8.17 -24.48
CA SER A 17 -0.86 -9.55 -24.73
C SER A 17 -2.18 -9.86 -24.01
N SER A 18 -2.89 -10.92 -24.42
CA SER A 18 -4.08 -11.42 -23.72
C SER A 18 -3.82 -11.68 -22.23
N GLN A 19 -2.60 -12.12 -21.89
CA GLN A 19 -2.14 -12.31 -20.51
C GLN A 19 -2.07 -10.98 -19.72
N GLY A 20 -1.76 -9.85 -20.36
CA GLY A 20 -1.76 -8.53 -19.71
C GLY A 20 -3.18 -8.03 -19.40
N LEU A 21 -4.14 -8.33 -20.28
CA LEU A 21 -5.56 -8.05 -20.09
C LEU A 21 -6.18 -8.90 -18.97
N GLU A 22 -5.86 -10.19 -18.93
CA GLU A 22 -6.29 -11.08 -17.84
C GLU A 22 -5.72 -10.64 -16.49
N ARG A 23 -4.44 -10.26 -16.44
CA ARG A 23 -3.81 -9.72 -15.22
C ARG A 23 -4.47 -8.41 -14.76
N SER A 24 -4.80 -7.51 -15.68
CA SER A 24 -5.49 -6.25 -15.35
C SER A 24 -6.91 -6.48 -14.84
N ALA A 25 -7.62 -7.47 -15.39
CA ALA A 25 -8.96 -7.84 -14.94
C ALA A 25 -8.94 -8.49 -13.54
N LEU A 26 -7.96 -9.36 -13.27
CA LEU A 26 -7.76 -9.96 -11.95
C LEU A 26 -7.37 -8.91 -10.90
N LEU A 27 -6.44 -8.00 -11.23
CA LEU A 27 -6.07 -6.88 -10.37
C LEU A 27 -7.31 -6.06 -9.99
N LYS A 28 -8.10 -5.66 -10.99
CA LYS A 28 -9.32 -4.88 -10.77
C LYS A 28 -10.34 -5.65 -9.92
N SER A 29 -10.49 -6.95 -10.14
CA SER A 29 -11.38 -7.79 -9.34
C SER A 29 -10.94 -7.86 -7.89
N ASN A 30 -9.63 -7.98 -7.64
CA ASN A 30 -9.07 -8.06 -6.30
C ASN A 30 -9.17 -6.71 -5.58
N VAL A 31 -8.79 -5.61 -6.23
CA VAL A 31 -8.92 -4.25 -5.69
C VAL A 31 -10.37 -3.93 -5.29
N ASN A 32 -11.33 -4.35 -6.11
CA ASN A 32 -12.74 -4.11 -5.82
C ASN A 32 -13.33 -5.05 -4.76
N GLY A 33 -12.71 -6.20 -4.52
CA GLY A 33 -13.27 -7.29 -3.71
C GLY A 33 -12.52 -7.55 -2.40
N LEU A 34 -11.36 -6.94 -2.23
CA LEU A 34 -10.54 -7.03 -1.02
C LEU A 34 -10.42 -5.63 -0.45
N HIS A 35 -10.26 -5.55 0.87
CA HIS A 35 -10.14 -4.30 1.58
C HIS A 35 -8.76 -4.18 2.20
N LEU A 36 -8.19 -2.98 2.09
CA LEU A 36 -6.89 -2.68 2.67
C LEU A 36 -6.99 -2.68 4.20
N ILE A 37 -6.13 -3.43 4.87
CA ILE A 37 -6.07 -3.49 6.34
C ILE A 37 -5.10 -2.44 6.89
N ARG A 38 -4.03 -2.16 6.13
CA ARG A 38 -2.94 -1.29 6.55
C ARG A 38 -2.32 -0.55 5.38
N ALA A 39 -2.04 0.73 5.55
CA ALA A 39 -1.28 1.57 4.62
C ALA A 39 -0.05 2.12 5.32
N CYS A 40 1.14 1.97 4.72
CA CYS A 40 2.36 2.57 5.23
C CYS A 40 2.82 3.70 4.31
N LEU A 41 3.27 4.81 4.89
CA LEU A 41 3.81 5.95 4.17
C LEU A 41 5.15 6.36 4.78
N THR A 42 6.12 6.58 3.90
CA THR A 42 7.42 7.14 4.24
C THR A 42 7.75 8.23 3.23
N LEU A 43 8.24 9.36 3.73
CA LEU A 43 8.63 10.50 2.89
C LEU A 43 10.13 10.67 2.98
N SER A 44 10.78 10.81 1.83
CA SER A 44 12.21 11.08 1.72
C SER A 44 12.49 12.14 0.67
N ASP A 45 13.64 12.79 0.76
CA ASP A 45 14.16 13.60 -0.32
C ASP A 45 14.79 12.73 -1.44
N ALA A 46 15.28 13.38 -2.49
CA ALA A 46 15.91 12.71 -3.63
C ALA A 46 17.23 11.99 -3.31
N LYS A 47 17.83 12.24 -2.14
CA LYS A 47 19.04 11.55 -1.66
C LYS A 47 18.69 10.33 -0.81
N GLY A 48 17.41 10.13 -0.50
CA GLY A 48 16.92 9.09 0.40
C GLY A 48 16.95 9.50 1.87
N ASP A 49 17.19 10.78 2.17
CA ASP A 49 17.12 11.29 3.54
C ASP A 49 15.64 11.44 3.93
N LEU A 50 15.24 10.84 5.05
CA LEU A 50 13.85 10.88 5.51
C LEU A 50 13.43 12.29 5.89
N PHE A 51 12.14 12.56 5.70
CA PHE A 51 11.56 13.84 6.10
C PHE A 51 11.72 14.07 7.61
N ASP A 52 12.27 15.23 7.96
CA ASP A 52 12.52 15.62 9.34
C ASP A 52 11.64 16.81 9.74
N PHE A 53 10.90 16.67 10.84
CA PHE A 53 10.13 17.77 11.45
C PHE A 53 11.03 18.65 12.32
N SER A 54 12.18 19.06 11.79
CA SER A 54 13.17 19.90 12.49
C SER A 54 13.73 19.25 13.76
N THR A 55 13.85 17.92 13.78
CA THR A 55 14.50 17.17 14.86
C THR A 55 16.01 17.04 14.67
N HIS A 56 16.55 17.60 13.58
CA HIS A 56 17.97 17.56 13.24
C HIS A 56 18.52 16.13 13.09
N GLY A 57 17.67 15.21 12.65
CA GLY A 57 18.02 13.80 12.45
C GLY A 57 17.95 12.94 13.71
N ASP A 58 17.50 13.48 14.85
CA ASP A 58 17.30 12.71 16.08
C ASP A 58 16.15 11.70 15.93
N PHE A 59 15.15 12.02 15.10
CA PHE A 59 14.01 11.15 14.83
C PHE A 59 13.80 10.93 13.34
N ARG A 60 13.32 9.72 13.03
CA ARG A 60 12.90 9.30 11.70
C ARG A 60 11.44 8.90 11.77
N TYR A 61 10.68 9.31 10.77
CA TYR A 61 9.23 9.14 10.76
C TYR A 61 8.82 8.16 9.67
N GLU A 62 8.08 7.15 10.10
CA GLU A 62 7.36 6.22 9.25
C GLU A 62 5.93 6.20 9.78
N TRP A 63 4.96 6.31 8.88
CA TRP A 63 3.55 6.28 9.26
C TRP A 63 2.95 4.95 8.86
N ASP A 64 2.30 4.31 9.81
CA ASP A 64 1.56 3.06 9.63
C ASP A 64 0.11 3.32 10.04
N PHE A 65 -0.80 3.23 9.06
CA PHE A 65 -2.22 3.50 9.21
C PHE A 65 -3.00 2.20 9.17
N ASN A 66 -3.59 1.84 10.31
CA ASN A 66 -4.50 0.71 10.41
C ASN A 66 -5.92 1.14 10.03
N LEU A 67 -6.54 0.44 9.09
CA LEU A 67 -7.90 0.70 8.63
C LEU A 67 -8.90 -0.23 9.30
N ARG A 68 -10.15 0.22 9.45
CA ARG A 68 -11.19 -0.54 10.16
C ARG A 68 -12.25 -1.18 9.27
N ASP A 69 -12.36 -0.76 8.01
CA ASP A 69 -13.45 -1.12 7.11
C ASP A 69 -13.11 -2.34 6.24
N PHE A 70 -12.32 -3.28 6.79
CA PHE A 70 -11.89 -4.47 6.05
C PHE A 70 -12.82 -5.66 6.24
N ASP A 71 -12.88 -6.52 5.23
CA ASP A 71 -13.57 -7.81 5.32
C ASP A 71 -12.57 -8.90 5.71
N ILE A 72 -12.92 -9.67 6.73
CA ILE A 72 -12.11 -10.82 7.15
C ILE A 72 -12.55 -12.05 6.38
N HIS A 73 -11.70 -12.53 5.48
CA HIS A 73 -11.86 -13.86 4.92
C HIS A 73 -11.31 -14.93 5.88
N PRO A 74 -12.06 -16.01 6.16
CA PRO A 74 -11.64 -17.07 7.09
C PRO A 74 -10.29 -17.70 6.76
N GLU A 75 -9.95 -17.78 5.47
CA GLU A 75 -8.68 -18.35 4.99
C GLU A 75 -7.47 -17.48 5.33
N SER A 76 -7.66 -16.15 5.39
CA SER A 76 -6.60 -15.18 5.73
C SER A 76 -6.52 -14.86 7.22
N THR A 77 -7.57 -15.14 8.02
CA THR A 77 -7.66 -14.77 9.44
C THR A 77 -6.50 -15.32 10.26
N ASN A 78 -6.18 -16.60 10.11
CA ASN A 78 -5.14 -17.25 10.92
C ASN A 78 -3.75 -16.72 10.57
N PHE A 79 -3.50 -16.47 9.29
CA PHE A 79 -2.23 -15.91 8.82
C PHE A 79 -2.01 -14.50 9.37
N LEU A 80 -2.99 -13.62 9.18
CA LEU A 80 -2.93 -12.24 9.65
C LEU A 80 -2.89 -12.14 11.18
N ALA A 81 -3.65 -12.96 11.91
CA ALA A 81 -3.55 -13.02 13.37
C ALA A 81 -2.14 -13.44 13.84
N SER A 82 -1.51 -14.38 13.13
CA SER A 82 -0.13 -14.80 13.44
C SER A 82 0.92 -13.73 13.14
N ASP A 83 0.61 -12.81 12.23
CA ASP A 83 1.43 -11.64 11.90
C ASP A 83 1.16 -10.44 12.84
N GLY A 84 0.38 -10.66 13.91
CA GLY A 84 0.16 -9.69 14.98
C GLY A 84 -1.04 -8.76 14.80
N PHE A 85 -1.91 -9.01 13.82
CA PHE A 85 -3.15 -8.25 13.67
C PHE A 85 -4.17 -8.63 14.74
N ASN A 86 -4.65 -7.64 15.50
CA ASN A 86 -5.79 -7.77 16.40
C ASN A 86 -7.02 -7.11 15.78
N PHE A 87 -7.86 -7.90 15.11
CA PHE A 87 -8.98 -7.38 14.34
C PHE A 87 -10.03 -6.62 15.16
N ASP A 88 -10.30 -7.04 16.39
CA ASP A 88 -11.24 -6.35 17.27
C ASP A 88 -10.76 -4.93 17.57
N LEU A 89 -9.46 -4.78 17.84
CA LEU A 89 -8.86 -3.46 18.04
C LEU A 89 -8.85 -2.63 16.76
N LEU A 90 -8.62 -3.24 15.59
CA LEU A 90 -8.67 -2.53 14.31
C LEU A 90 -10.09 -2.04 14.01
N HIS A 91 -11.13 -2.81 14.29
CA HIS A 91 -12.51 -2.36 14.08
C HIS A 91 -12.92 -1.20 15.00
N ILE A 92 -12.41 -1.18 16.24
CA ILE A 92 -12.73 -0.14 17.23
C ILE A 92 -11.89 1.13 17.02
N HIS A 93 -10.58 0.97 16.79
CA HIS A 93 -9.60 2.07 16.80
C HIS A 93 -9.00 2.40 15.44
N GLY A 94 -9.23 1.56 14.43
CA GLY A 94 -8.75 1.81 13.08
C GLY A 94 -9.43 3.00 12.43
N ILE A 95 -8.79 3.48 11.36
CA ILE A 95 -9.20 4.64 10.60
C ILE A 95 -10.23 4.20 9.56
N ASP A 96 -11.26 5.02 9.38
CA ASP A 96 -12.21 4.90 8.27
C ASP A 96 -11.49 5.18 6.95
N SER A 97 -11.48 4.19 6.05
CA SER A 97 -10.80 4.23 4.76
C SER A 97 -11.26 5.38 3.87
N GLY A 98 -12.57 5.68 3.85
CA GLY A 98 -13.13 6.81 3.12
C GLY A 98 -12.66 8.15 3.68
N HIS A 99 -12.65 8.28 5.01
CA HIS A 99 -12.09 9.46 5.67
C HIS A 99 -10.59 9.62 5.39
N PHE A 100 -9.82 8.53 5.47
CA PHE A 100 -8.39 8.53 5.16
C PHE A 100 -8.13 9.01 3.73
N ALA A 101 -8.87 8.47 2.75
CA ALA A 101 -8.77 8.88 1.36
C ALA A 101 -9.08 10.37 1.16
N GLN A 102 -10.12 10.89 1.82
CA GLN A 102 -10.45 12.31 1.78
C GLN A 102 -9.32 13.18 2.36
N GLN A 103 -8.72 12.77 3.48
CA GLN A 103 -7.61 13.48 4.09
C GLN A 103 -6.37 13.47 3.17
N LEU A 104 -6.05 12.32 2.55
CA LEU A 104 -4.95 12.18 1.59
C LEU A 104 -5.14 13.06 0.35
N LEU A 105 -6.37 13.17 -0.16
CA LEU A 105 -6.70 14.08 -1.27
C LEU A 105 -6.55 15.54 -0.87
N SER A 106 -7.04 15.90 0.32
CA SER A 106 -7.04 17.29 0.81
C SER A 106 -5.65 17.80 1.21
N SER A 107 -4.72 16.90 1.56
CA SER A 107 -3.35 17.25 1.91
C SER A 107 -2.52 17.74 0.71
N GLY A 108 -3.05 17.58 -0.51
CA GLY A 108 -2.34 17.87 -1.76
C GLY A 108 -1.40 16.74 -2.19
N PHE A 109 -1.22 15.69 -1.39
CA PHE A 109 -0.32 14.58 -1.70
C PHE A 109 -0.63 13.96 -3.07
N VAL A 110 -1.91 13.65 -3.32
CA VAL A 110 -2.36 13.07 -4.60
C VAL A 110 -2.12 14.00 -5.79
N GLN A 111 -2.25 15.32 -5.60
CA GLN A 111 -2.00 16.31 -6.65
C GLN A 111 -0.50 16.47 -6.94
N SER A 112 0.33 16.22 -5.93
CA SER A 112 1.79 16.22 -6.05
C SER A 112 2.36 14.92 -6.63
N VAL A 113 1.55 13.86 -6.84
CA VAL A 113 2.00 12.57 -7.40
C VAL A 113 2.73 12.73 -8.74
N SER A 114 2.38 13.74 -9.55
CA SER A 114 3.08 14.03 -10.81
C SER A 114 4.49 14.61 -10.64
N ASN A 115 4.84 15.04 -9.42
CA ASN A 115 6.10 15.70 -9.06
C ASN A 115 6.87 14.95 -7.96
N ILE A 116 6.43 13.76 -7.56
CA ILE A 116 7.11 12.90 -6.58
C ILE A 116 7.32 11.50 -7.17
N ASP A 117 8.46 10.89 -6.86
CA ASP A 117 8.69 9.49 -7.20
C ASP A 117 8.04 8.61 -6.13
N CYS A 118 7.06 7.80 -6.53
CA CYS A 118 6.41 6.86 -5.63
C CYS A 118 7.07 5.48 -5.76
N ILE A 119 7.56 4.95 -4.64
CA ILE A 119 8.14 3.62 -4.54
C ILE A 119 7.11 2.70 -3.87
N THR A 120 6.77 1.60 -4.55
CA THR A 120 5.79 0.61 -4.11
C THR A 120 6.42 -0.78 -4.11
N PHE A 121 6.06 -1.63 -3.15
CA PHE A 121 6.64 -2.97 -3.03
C PHE A 121 5.85 -4.01 -3.84
N THR A 122 4.55 -3.81 -4.05
CA THR A 122 3.70 -4.71 -4.86
C THR A 122 3.21 -4.07 -6.17
N GLY A 123 3.61 -2.82 -6.43
CA GLY A 123 3.40 -2.16 -7.71
C GLY A 123 1.94 -1.84 -7.96
N ALA A 124 1.35 -2.55 -8.92
CA ALA A 124 0.00 -2.27 -9.41
C ALA A 124 -1.12 -2.46 -8.37
N TYR A 125 -0.90 -3.30 -7.34
CA TYR A 125 -1.83 -3.45 -6.23
C TYR A 125 -1.78 -2.26 -5.27
N ASP A 126 -0.57 -1.79 -4.92
CA ASP A 126 -0.39 -0.63 -4.04
C ASP A 126 -1.02 0.65 -4.63
N PHE A 127 -1.04 0.80 -5.96
CA PHE A 127 -1.74 1.90 -6.64
C PHE A 127 -3.22 1.63 -6.94
N GLY A 128 -3.63 0.36 -6.89
CA GLY A 128 -4.99 -0.04 -7.18
C GLY A 128 -5.94 0.25 -6.02
N TYR A 129 -5.48 -0.06 -4.80
CA TYR A 129 -6.17 0.31 -3.56
C TYR A 129 -6.07 1.81 -3.27
#